data_AF-A0ABD3NDR0-F1
#
_entry.id   AF-A0ABD3NDR0-F1
#
_cell.length_a   1.000
_cell.length_b   1.000
_cell.length_c   1.000
_cell.angle_alpha   90.00
_cell.angle_beta   90.00
_cell.angle_gamma   90.00
#
_symmetry.space_group_name_H-M   'P 1'
#
loop_
_entity.id
_entity.type
_entity.pdbx_description
1 polymer ?
#
loop_
_entity_poly.entity_id
_entity_poly.type
_entity_poly.pdbx_seq_one_letter_code
_entity_poly.pdbx_strand_id
1 'polypeptide(L)'
;MPPRNTPRWYAEMALICTVFGITGTSTMFLVRPAVSDVLGLKGSFKEGPWSYRICSLVIMTPIYSTLLVIIGTIFGRHAYFRHFSVKMFSRFGVPPELMDKNYHVNAKNFKKW
;
A
#
# COMPACT_ATOMS: atom_id res chain seq x y z
N MET A 1 6.57 15.24 -9.44
CA MET A 1 6.61 15.92 -8.12
C MET A 1 7.21 17.30 -8.34
N PRO A 2 6.82 18.33 -7.58
CA PRO A 2 7.47 19.63 -7.64
C PRO A 2 8.93 19.54 -7.15
N PRO A 3 9.82 20.44 -7.60
CA PRO A 3 11.23 20.44 -7.22
C PRO A 3 11.42 20.57 -5.70
N ARG A 4 12.44 19.88 -5.20
CA ARG A 4 12.80 19.84 -3.77
C ARG A 4 12.99 21.27 -3.22
N ASN A 5 12.53 21.51 -1.99
CA ASN A 5 12.54 22.81 -1.29
C ASN A 5 11.55 23.87 -1.80
N THR A 6 10.55 23.51 -2.60
CA THR A 6 9.44 24.41 -2.99
C THR A 6 8.28 24.27 -1.99
N PRO A 7 7.48 25.32 -1.66
CA PRO A 7 6.29 25.19 -0.82
C PRO A 7 5.29 24.13 -1.33
N ARG A 8 5.20 23.97 -2.66
CA ARG A 8 4.41 22.90 -3.30
C ARG A 8 4.91 21.50 -2.95
N TRP A 9 6.21 21.32 -2.71
CA TRP A 9 6.78 20.02 -2.31
C TRP A 9 6.33 19.61 -0.91
N TYR A 10 6.28 20.54 0.04
CA TYR A 10 5.78 20.27 1.38
C TYR A 10 4.29 19.88 1.37
N ALA A 11 3.47 20.57 0.57
CA ALA A 11 2.05 20.22 0.41
C ALA A 11 1.86 18.79 -0.14
N GLU A 12 2.72 18.39 -1.08
CA GLU A 12 2.71 17.04 -1.66
C GLU A 12 3.14 15.97 -0.66
N MET A 13 4.18 16.24 0.13
CA MET A 13 4.59 15.34 1.21
C MET A 13 3.49 15.21 2.27
N ALA A 14 2.84 16.31 2.64
CA ALA A 14 1.72 16.30 3.58
C ALA A 14 0.56 15.45 3.06
N LEU A 15 0.17 15.63 1.79
CA LEU A 15 -0.87 14.82 1.13
C LEU A 15 -0.51 13.34 1.17
N ILE A 16 0.71 12.98 0.77
CA ILE A 16 1.16 11.59 0.80
C ILE A 16 1.13 11.05 2.23
N CYS A 17 1.60 11.80 3.21
CA CYS A 17 1.60 11.40 4.61
C CYS A 17 0.17 11.17 5.14
N THR A 18 -0.78 12.05 4.80
CA THR A 18 -2.20 11.89 5.13
C THR A 18 -2.79 10.64 4.48
N VAL A 19 -2.52 10.40 3.19
CA VAL A 19 -2.97 9.19 2.50
C VAL A 19 -2.40 7.94 3.15
N PHE A 20 -1.10 7.95 3.52
CA PHE A 20 -0.46 6.85 4.23
C PHE A 20 -1.08 6.62 5.62
N GLY A 21 -1.40 7.69 6.36
CA GLY A 21 -2.04 7.61 7.66
C GLY A 21 -3.46 7.03 7.60
N ILE A 22 -4.27 7.48 6.64
CA ILE A 22 -5.62 6.93 6.41
C ILE A 22 -5.52 5.47 5.99
N THR A 23 -4.69 5.16 4.98
CA THR A 23 -4.51 3.79 4.49
C THR A 23 -4.02 2.87 5.61
N GLY A 24 -3.05 3.31 6.43
CA GLY A 24 -2.51 2.52 7.54
C GLY A 24 -3.56 2.19 8.61
N THR A 25 -4.34 3.18 9.04
CA THR A 25 -5.40 2.98 10.03
C THR A 25 -6.54 2.11 9.47
N SER A 26 -6.97 2.35 8.23
CA SER A 26 -7.98 1.53 7.54
C SER A 26 -7.54 0.07 7.39
N THR A 27 -6.28 -0.18 7.02
CA THR A 27 -5.80 -1.56 6.83
C THR A 27 -5.80 -2.33 8.16
N MET A 28 -5.39 -1.71 9.26
CA MET A 28 -5.44 -2.35 10.57
C MET A 28 -6.87 -2.64 11.01
N PHE A 29 -7.82 -1.75 10.68
CA PHE A 29 -9.24 -1.95 10.97
C PHE A 29 -9.85 -3.09 10.15
N LEU A 30 -9.46 -3.26 8.89
CA LEU A 30 -9.91 -4.34 8.00
C LEU A 30 -9.29 -5.70 8.34
N VAL A 31 -8.04 -5.72 8.81
CA VAL A 31 -7.32 -6.96 9.11
C VAL A 31 -7.81 -7.59 10.42
N ARG A 32 -8.24 -6.79 11.41
CA ARG A 32 -8.83 -7.34 12.65
C ARG A 32 -10.02 -8.28 12.39
N PRO A 33 -11.06 -7.91 11.63
CA PRO A 33 -12.18 -8.80 11.27
C PRO A 33 -11.79 -9.81 10.19
N ALA A 34 -10.98 -9.45 9.19
CA ALA A 34 -10.57 -10.42 8.17
C ALA A 34 -9.82 -11.61 8.78
N VAL A 35 -9.00 -11.36 9.82
CA VAL A 35 -8.28 -12.42 10.51
C VAL A 35 -9.18 -13.15 11.51
N SER A 36 -10.21 -12.52 12.10
CA SER A 36 -11.18 -13.24 12.96
C SER A 36 -12.10 -14.17 12.18
N ASP A 37 -12.59 -13.73 11.01
CA ASP A 37 -13.58 -14.48 10.23
C ASP A 37 -12.94 -15.55 9.32
N VAL A 38 -11.76 -15.28 8.76
CA VAL A 38 -11.10 -16.23 7.83
C VAL A 38 -10.36 -17.35 8.58
N LEU A 39 -9.88 -17.10 9.81
CA LEU A 39 -9.16 -18.12 10.59
C LEU A 39 -10.01 -18.82 11.65
N GLY A 40 -11.29 -18.43 11.83
CA GLY A 40 -12.26 -19.20 12.62
C GLY A 40 -11.87 -19.42 14.09
N LEU A 41 -10.92 -18.67 14.63
CA LEU A 41 -10.47 -18.80 16.01
C LEU A 41 -11.30 -17.85 16.88
N LYS A 42 -12.28 -18.41 17.60
CA LYS A 42 -12.83 -17.85 18.85
C LYS A 42 -11.78 -17.77 19.99
N GLY A 43 -10.49 -17.83 19.66
CA GLY A 43 -9.37 -17.92 20.59
C GLY A 43 -8.52 -16.65 20.56
N SER A 44 -8.61 -15.92 21.66
CA SER A 44 -7.72 -14.87 22.17
C SER A 44 -6.39 -14.58 21.44
N PHE A 45 -6.08 -13.30 21.33
CA PHE A 45 -4.83 -12.65 20.89
C PHE A 45 -3.54 -13.16 21.57
N LYS A 46 -3.65 -14.04 22.58
CA LYS A 46 -2.59 -14.45 23.49
C LYS A 46 -1.94 -15.81 23.15
N GLU A 47 -2.59 -16.67 22.36
CA GLU A 47 -2.17 -18.08 22.16
C GLU A 47 -2.00 -18.52 20.69
N GLY A 48 -2.16 -17.60 19.72
CA GLY A 48 -2.05 -17.94 18.30
C GLY A 48 -0.65 -18.47 17.89
N PRO A 49 -0.54 -19.61 17.19
CA PRO A 49 0.71 -20.12 16.63
C PRO A 49 1.42 -19.06 15.77
N TRP A 50 2.75 -19.14 15.63
CA TRP A 50 3.56 -18.22 14.79
C TRP A 50 3.00 -18.08 13.35
N SER A 51 2.33 -19.14 12.87
CA SER A 51 1.57 -19.18 11.61
C SER A 51 0.51 -18.07 11.49
N TYR A 52 -0.21 -17.72 12.56
CA TYR A 52 -1.24 -16.67 12.55
C TYR A 52 -0.65 -15.29 12.23
N ARG A 53 0.53 -14.99 12.78
CA ARG A 53 1.22 -13.71 12.56
C ARG A 53 1.75 -13.61 11.13
N ILE A 54 2.34 -14.70 10.62
CA ILE A 54 2.84 -14.75 9.24
C ILE A 54 1.68 -14.66 8.25
N CYS A 55 0.60 -15.42 8.46
CA CYS A 55 -0.57 -15.39 7.59
C CYS A 55 -1.24 -14.00 7.57
N SER A 56 -1.35 -13.36 8.75
CA SER A 56 -1.87 -11.99 8.85
C SER A 56 -0.98 -10.97 8.11
N LEU A 57 0.35 -11.10 8.18
CA LEU A 57 1.28 -10.25 7.41
C LEU A 57 1.17 -10.49 5.90
N VAL A 58 0.99 -11.73 5.47
CA VAL A 58 0.83 -12.12 4.06
C VAL A 58 -0.51 -11.66 3.49
N ILE A 59 -1.57 -11.56 4.31
CA ILE A 59 -2.88 -11.02 3.89
C ILE A 59 -2.91 -9.49 3.96
N MET A 60 -2.19 -8.89 4.93
CA MET A 60 -2.01 -7.44 5.05
C MET A 60 -1.43 -6.83 3.78
N THR A 61 -0.46 -7.48 3.16
CA THR A 61 0.27 -6.97 1.99
C THR A 61 -0.62 -6.76 0.75
N PRO A 62 -1.45 -7.72 0.29
CA PRO A 62 -2.39 -7.50 -0.81
C PRO A 62 -3.47 -6.48 -0.46
N ILE A 63 -4.01 -6.50 0.77
CA ILE A 63 -5.04 -5.54 1.20
C ILE A 63 -4.48 -4.11 1.18
N TYR A 64 -3.31 -3.91 1.78
CA TYR A 64 -2.66 -2.60 1.84
C TYR A 64 -2.38 -2.05 0.44
N SER A 65 -1.88 -2.88 -0.47
CA SER A 65 -1.59 -2.48 -1.84
C SER A 65 -2.83 -2.01 -2.61
N THR A 66 -3.98 -2.63 -2.33
CA THR A 66 -5.25 -2.33 -2.98
C THR A 66 -5.85 -1.04 -2.42
N LEU A 67 -5.84 -0.88 -1.09
CA LEU A 67 -6.27 0.35 -0.42
C LEU A 67 -5.43 1.56 -0.84
N LEU A 68 -4.11 1.38 -0.97
CA LEU A 68 -3.21 2.44 -1.38
C LEU A 68 -3.50 2.92 -2.81
N VAL A 69 -3.93 2.02 -3.71
CA VAL A 69 -4.40 2.41 -5.05
C VAL A 69 -5.76 3.11 -4.97
N ILE A 70 -6.72 2.60 -4.19
CA ILE A 70 -8.06 3.20 -4.07
C ILE A 70 -7.98 4.61 -3.50
N ILE A 71 -7.35 4.78 -2.33
CA ILE A 71 -7.22 6.08 -1.67
C ILE A 71 -6.35 7.01 -2.52
N GLY A 72 -5.28 6.49 -3.13
CA GLY A 72 -4.47 7.24 -4.08
C GLY A 72 -5.22 7.72 -5.32
N THR A 73 -6.26 7.00 -5.73
CA THR A 73 -7.16 7.38 -6.84
C THR A 73 -8.10 8.50 -6.41
N ILE A 74 -8.65 8.42 -5.19
CA ILE A 74 -9.53 9.46 -4.62
C ILE A 74 -8.80 10.81 -4.51
N PHE A 75 -7.52 10.80 -4.15
CA PHE A 75 -6.68 12.00 -4.05
C PHE A 75 -6.14 12.51 -5.40
N GLY A 76 -6.54 11.93 -6.54
CA GLY A 76 -6.15 12.37 -7.88
C GLY A 76 -4.69 12.07 -8.26
N ARG A 77 -3.97 11.25 -7.47
CA ARG A 77 -2.56 10.86 -7.70
C ARG A 77 -2.39 9.39 -8.03
N HIS A 78 -3.33 8.84 -8.81
CA HIS A 78 -3.39 7.43 -9.19
C HIS A 78 -2.07 6.87 -9.72
N ALA A 79 -1.39 7.55 -10.64
CA ALA A 79 -0.14 7.06 -11.25
C ALA A 79 1.02 6.90 -10.25
N TYR A 80 1.11 7.80 -9.27
CA TYR A 80 2.14 7.75 -8.23
C TYR A 80 1.91 6.58 -7.28
N PHE A 81 0.68 6.44 -6.80
CA PHE A 81 0.31 5.38 -5.86
C PHE A 81 0.27 3.99 -6.52
N ARG A 82 -0.15 3.90 -7.79
CA ARG A 82 -0.08 2.65 -8.57
C ARG A 82 1.38 2.20 -8.77
N HIS A 83 2.29 3.13 -9.08
CA HIS A 83 3.72 2.81 -9.16
C HIS A 83 4.27 2.32 -7.81
N PHE A 84 3.84 2.91 -6.68
CA PHE A 84 4.24 2.47 -5.35
C PHE A 84 3.67 1.07 -5.00
N SER A 85 2.40 0.82 -5.31
CA SER A 85 1.72 -0.46 -5.09
C SER A 85 2.38 -1.59 -5.89
N VAL A 86 2.63 -1.39 -7.19
CA VAL A 86 3.34 -2.35 -8.05
C VAL A 86 4.77 -2.59 -7.55
N LYS A 87 5.46 -1.55 -7.07
CA LYS A 87 6.81 -1.70 -6.48
C LYS A 87 6.81 -2.53 -5.20
N MET A 88 5.79 -2.42 -4.36
CA MET A 88 5.62 -3.29 -3.19
C MET A 88 5.31 -4.74 -3.61
N PHE A 89 4.41 -4.92 -4.58
CA PHE A 89 4.04 -6.24 -5.11
C PHE A 89 5.19 -6.97 -5.81
N SER A 90 6.05 -6.21 -6.48
CA SER A 90 7.24 -6.77 -7.12
C SER A 90 8.21 -7.43 -6.13
N ARG A 91 8.18 -7.04 -4.85
CA ARG A 91 8.98 -7.69 -3.80
C ARG A 91 8.42 -9.05 -3.37
N PHE A 92 7.16 -9.34 -3.68
CA PHE A 92 6.52 -10.64 -3.42
C PHE A 92 6.63 -11.60 -4.60
N GLY A 93 7.42 -11.27 -5.63
CA GLY A 93 7.74 -12.16 -6.75
C GLY A 93 6.91 -11.94 -8.01
N VAL A 94 6.03 -10.92 -8.06
CA VAL A 94 5.27 -10.59 -9.27
C VAL A 94 6.09 -9.64 -10.17
N PRO A 95 6.36 -9.98 -11.44
CA PRO A 95 7.04 -9.07 -12.35
C PRO A 95 6.21 -7.77 -12.52
N PRO A 96 6.80 -6.58 -12.29
CA PRO A 96 6.08 -5.32 -12.36
C PRO A 96 5.53 -5.04 -13.78
N GLU A 97 6.14 -5.64 -14.79
CA GLU A 97 5.75 -5.55 -16.21
C GLU A 97 4.40 -6.21 -16.51
N LEU A 98 4.01 -7.24 -15.74
CA LEU A 98 2.72 -7.91 -15.91
C LEU A 98 1.56 -7.09 -15.34
N MET A 99 1.82 -6.23 -14.35
CA MET A 99 0.81 -5.42 -13.67
C MET A 99 0.63 -4.02 -14.30
N ASP A 100 1.70 -3.47 -14.87
CA ASP A 100 1.66 -2.20 -15.59
C ASP A 100 2.68 -2.18 -16.73
N LYS A 101 2.20 -2.34 -17.97
CA LYS A 101 3.04 -2.27 -19.18
C LYS A 101 3.76 -0.92 -19.33
N ASN A 102 3.25 0.14 -18.71
CA ASN A 102 3.85 1.48 -18.74
C ASN A 102 4.69 1.80 -17.49
N TYR A 103 4.98 0.81 -16.64
CA TYR A 103 5.70 1.00 -15.38
C TYR A 103 7.05 1.69 -15.57
N HIS A 104 7.85 1.25 -16.55
CA HIS A 104 9.18 1.79 -16.82
C HIS A 104 9.17 3.21 -17.39
N VAL A 105 8.12 3.59 -18.14
CA VAL A 105 7.93 4.94 -18.67
C VAL A 105 7.56 5.90 -17.53
N ASN A 106 6.62 5.47 -16.69
CA ASN A 106 6.22 6.22 -15.49
C ASN A 106 7.39 6.37 -14.51
N ALA A 107 8.17 5.31 -14.29
CA ALA A 107 9.37 5.32 -13.44
C ALA A 107 10.42 6.34 -13.92
N LYS A 108 10.67 6.40 -15.24
CA LYS A 108 11.60 7.39 -15.83
C LYS A 108 11.09 8.82 -15.65
N ASN A 109 9.79 9.06 -15.79
CA ASN A 109 9.19 10.37 -15.56
C ASN A 109 9.28 10.83 -14.10
N PHE A 110 9.19 9.90 -13.14
CA PHE A 110 9.37 10.22 -11.72
C PHE A 110 10.83 10.47 -11.32
N LYS A 111 11.79 9.85 -12.01
CA LYS A 111 13.23 9.97 -11.71
C LYS A 111 13.89 11.18 -12.38
N LYS A 112 13.25 11.76 -13.41
CA LYS A 112 13.76 12.91 -14.18
C LYS A 112 13.55 14.26 -13.48
N TRP A 113 12.96 14.27 -12.28
CA TRP A 113 12.67 15.47 -11.48
C TRP A 113 13.04 15.26 -10.02
#